data_AF-A0A6S7IVY4-F1
#
_entry.id   AF-A0A6S7IVY4-F1
#
_cell.length_a   1.000
_cell.length_b   1.000
_cell.length_c   1.000
_cell.angle_alpha   90.00
_cell.angle_beta   90.00
_cell.angle_gamma   90.00
#
_symmetry.space_group_name_H-M   'P 1'
#
loop_
_entity.id
_entity.type
_entity.pdbx_description
1 polymer ?
#
loop_
_entity_poly.entity_id
_entity_poly.type
_entity_poly.pdbx_seq_one_letter_code
_entity_poly.pdbx_strand_id
1 'polypeptide(L)'
;MELSLMRLLTWQIRNRGQSYDGAANVSGHFNGLRTNILQEEPRATYVHCRAHKLNLAVQNAMKNNKVMRNILNMIQDLIAFIRGSSKRMAWFSEFNESDGFSGGKSLRPFCPTRWTMRLV
;
A
#
# COMPACT_ATOMS: atom_id res chain seq x y z
N MET A 1 17.93 12.80 3.85
CA MET A 1 18.10 12.32 2.46
C MET A 1 18.90 13.39 1.76
N GLU A 2 20.18 13.14 1.49
CA GLU A 2 21.08 14.18 0.95
C GLU A 2 20.54 14.75 -0.38
N LEU A 3 20.66 16.07 -0.53
CA LEU A 3 20.21 16.83 -1.70
C LEU A 3 20.83 16.32 -3.02
N SER A 4 21.99 15.67 -2.95
CA SER A 4 22.70 15.02 -4.06
C SER A 4 21.92 13.86 -4.70
N LEU A 5 21.27 13.01 -3.89
CA LEU A 5 20.48 11.87 -4.37
C LEU A 5 19.14 12.30 -4.97
N MET A 6 18.53 13.37 -4.46
CA MET A 6 17.33 13.94 -5.08
C MET A 6 17.60 14.49 -6.46
N ARG A 7 18.79 15.07 -6.68
CA ARG A 7 19.20 15.51 -8.01
C ARG A 7 19.26 14.33 -8.97
N LEU A 8 20.01 13.26 -8.66
CA LEU A 8 20.18 12.12 -9.56
C LEU A 8 18.88 11.41 -10.01
N LEU A 9 17.82 11.40 -9.18
CA LEU A 9 16.52 10.81 -9.55
C LEU A 9 15.57 11.76 -10.32
N THR A 10 15.87 13.06 -10.35
CA THR A 10 14.97 14.09 -10.93
C THR A 10 15.62 14.97 -12.02
N TRP A 11 16.94 14.88 -12.23
CA TRP A 11 17.73 15.88 -12.97
C TRP A 11 17.76 15.84 -14.50
N GLN A 12 16.77 15.28 -15.18
CA GLN A 12 16.71 15.47 -16.64
C GLN A 12 15.36 15.87 -17.23
N ILE A 13 14.30 16.02 -16.44
CA ILE A 13 12.99 16.31 -17.02
C ILE A 13 12.29 17.36 -16.19
N ARG A 14 11.85 18.42 -16.87
CA ARG A 14 10.91 19.46 -16.44
C ARG A 14 9.66 18.83 -15.81
N ASN A 15 9.77 18.32 -14.58
CA ASN A 15 8.75 17.49 -13.96
C ASN A 15 7.61 18.36 -13.43
N ARG A 16 6.75 18.76 -14.37
CA ARG A 16 5.61 19.62 -14.08
C ARG A 16 4.41 18.86 -13.51
N GLY A 17 4.37 17.53 -13.66
CA GLY A 17 3.27 16.69 -13.19
C GLY A 17 3.70 15.81 -12.02
N GLN A 18 3.30 16.18 -10.81
CA GLN A 18 3.62 15.42 -9.61
C GLN A 18 2.37 14.70 -9.10
N SER A 19 2.48 13.39 -8.83
CA SER A 19 1.42 12.63 -8.15
C SER A 19 2.01 11.67 -7.13
N TYR A 20 1.67 11.88 -5.85
CA TYR A 20 2.17 11.09 -4.73
C TYR A 20 1.03 10.69 -3.79
N ASP A 21 1.31 9.75 -2.89
CA ASP A 21 0.44 9.48 -1.75
C ASP A 21 0.59 10.59 -0.68
N GLY A 22 -0.23 10.55 0.37
CA GLY A 22 -0.23 11.56 1.43
C GLY A 22 0.99 11.52 2.37
N ALA A 23 2.06 10.79 2.04
CA ALA A 23 3.23 10.67 2.91
C ALA A 23 3.93 12.02 3.10
N ALA A 24 4.16 12.41 4.37
CA ALA A 24 4.67 13.74 4.72
C ALA A 24 6.02 14.07 4.08
N ASN A 25 6.92 13.08 3.95
CA ASN A 25 8.23 13.28 3.32
C ASN A 25 8.14 13.61 1.82
N VAL A 26 7.03 13.27 1.17
CA VAL A 26 6.86 13.46 -0.29
C VAL A 26 5.85 14.57 -0.58
N SER A 27 4.66 14.49 0.01
CA SER A 27 3.55 15.43 -0.18
C SER A 27 3.52 16.59 0.82
N GLY A 28 4.44 16.62 1.78
CA GLY A 28 4.51 17.64 2.83
C GLY A 28 4.67 19.04 2.26
N HIS A 29 4.02 20.01 2.90
CA HIS A 29 3.98 21.40 2.44
C HIS A 29 5.23 22.21 2.81
N PHE A 30 5.90 21.87 3.92
CA PHE A 30 7.05 22.64 4.42
C PHE A 30 8.39 22.05 3.97
N ASN A 31 8.61 20.76 4.21
CA ASN A 31 9.89 20.07 3.97
C ASN A 31 9.74 18.80 3.11
N GLY A 32 8.63 18.69 2.36
CA GLY A 32 8.38 17.53 1.50
C GLY A 32 9.11 17.64 0.17
N LEU A 33 9.35 16.50 -0.49
CA LEU A 33 9.88 16.45 -1.86
C LEU A 33 9.10 17.40 -2.81
N ARG A 34 7.77 17.42 -2.70
CA ARG A 34 6.89 18.31 -3.46
C ARG A 34 7.31 19.77 -3.34
N THR A 35 7.59 20.23 -2.13
CA THR A 35 7.99 21.63 -1.86
C THR A 35 9.35 21.92 -2.47
N ASN A 36 10.30 20.99 -2.33
CA ASN A 36 11.62 21.15 -2.93
C ASN A 36 11.55 21.19 -4.47
N ILE A 37 10.74 20.33 -5.10
CA ILE A 37 10.55 20.37 -6.56
C ILE A 37 9.84 21.67 -6.98
N LEU A 38 8.86 22.16 -6.20
CA LEU A 38 8.17 23.41 -6.50
C LEU A 38 9.10 24.63 -6.42
N GLN A 39 10.10 24.62 -5.54
CA GLN A 39 11.12 25.67 -5.46
C GLN A 39 12.02 25.69 -6.71
N GLU A 40 12.35 24.52 -7.26
CA GLU A 40 13.21 24.38 -8.45
C GLU A 40 12.45 24.55 -9.78
N GLU A 41 11.20 24.08 -9.87
CA GLU A 41 10.31 24.28 -11.03
C GLU A 41 8.95 24.83 -10.56
N PRO A 42 8.77 26.17 -10.55
CA PRO A 42 7.55 26.83 -10.09
C PRO A 42 6.28 26.46 -10.87
N ARG A 43 6.42 25.90 -12.09
CA ARG A 43 5.27 25.44 -12.90
C ARG A 43 4.80 24.04 -12.51
N ALA A 44 5.44 23.40 -11.53
CA ALA A 44 5.07 22.07 -11.14
C ALA A 44 3.73 22.03 -10.40
N THR A 45 2.86 21.14 -10.84
CA THR A 45 1.53 20.91 -10.29
C THR A 45 1.53 19.60 -9.54
N TYR A 46 1.08 19.66 -8.28
CA TYR A 46 0.88 18.49 -7.46
C TYR A 46 -0.60 18.07 -7.46
N VAL A 47 -0.83 16.79 -7.76
CA VAL A 47 -2.13 16.15 -7.63
C VAL A 47 -2.01 15.00 -6.64
N HIS A 48 -2.85 15.00 -5.61
CA HIS A 48 -2.90 13.88 -4.69
C HIS A 48 -3.38 12.61 -5.40
N CYS A 49 -2.67 11.49 -5.21
CA CYS A 49 -2.99 10.21 -5.84
C CYS A 49 -4.45 9.80 -5.59
N ARG A 50 -5.22 9.66 -6.67
CA ARG A 50 -6.65 9.27 -6.62
C ARG A 50 -6.83 7.84 -6.12
N ALA A 51 -5.97 6.92 -6.56
CA ALA A 51 -6.00 5.53 -6.10
C ALA A 51 -5.79 5.43 -4.58
N HIS A 52 -4.89 6.24 -4.02
CA HIS A 52 -4.68 6.31 -2.58
C HIS A 52 -5.91 6.86 -1.84
N LYS A 53 -6.53 7.92 -2.35
CA LYS A 53 -7.77 8.48 -1.76
C LYS A 53 -8.92 7.47 -1.79
N LEU A 54 -9.10 6.77 -2.91
CA LEU A 54 -10.11 5.72 -3.02
C LEU A 54 -9.86 4.59 -2.01
N ASN A 55 -8.61 4.14 -1.89
CA ASN A 55 -8.23 3.13 -0.91
C ASN A 55 -8.51 3.56 0.54
N LEU A 56 -8.18 4.81 0.90
CA LEU A 56 -8.51 5.36 2.23
C LEU A 56 -10.03 5.41 2.47
N ALA A 57 -10.81 5.82 1.47
CA ALA A 57 -12.27 5.86 1.58
C ALA A 57 -12.86 4.45 1.81
N VAL A 58 -12.40 3.46 1.03
CA VAL A 58 -12.82 2.05 1.19
C VAL A 58 -12.41 1.52 2.56
N GLN A 59 -11.17 1.76 3.00
CA GLN A 59 -10.72 1.33 4.34
C GLN A 59 -11.57 1.96 5.45
N ASN A 60 -11.86 3.25 5.36
CA ASN A 60 -12.68 3.94 6.35
C ASN A 60 -14.11 3.34 6.39
N ALA A 61 -14.71 3.09 5.22
CA ALA A 61 -16.02 2.45 5.13
C ALA A 61 -16.02 1.05 5.78
N MET A 62 -15.01 0.23 5.49
CA MET A 62 -14.90 -1.13 6.03
C MET A 62 -14.66 -1.14 7.55
N LYS A 63 -13.87 -0.20 8.09
CA LYS A 63 -13.61 -0.08 9.52
C LYS A 63 -14.84 0.34 10.34
N ASN A 64 -15.63 1.24 9.76
CA ASN A 64 -16.85 1.76 10.39
C ASN A 64 -18.03 0.79 10.30
N ASN A 65 -17.95 -0.21 9.43
CA ASN A 65 -18.93 -1.29 9.36
C ASN A 65 -18.50 -2.48 10.24
N LYS A 66 -19.25 -2.76 11.31
CA LYS A 66 -18.94 -3.83 12.28
C LYS A 66 -18.85 -5.22 11.63
N VAL A 67 -19.75 -5.54 10.70
CA VAL A 67 -19.78 -6.86 10.04
C VAL A 67 -18.52 -7.03 9.19
N MET A 68 -18.20 -6.03 8.37
CA MET A 68 -17.03 -6.05 7.51
C MET A 68 -15.73 -6.14 8.31
N ARG A 69 -15.61 -5.35 9.39
CA ARG A 69 -14.46 -5.43 10.29
C ARG A 69 -14.30 -6.82 10.91
N ASN A 70 -15.38 -7.44 11.37
CA ASN A 70 -15.33 -8.77 11.96
C ASN A 70 -14.89 -9.84 10.95
N ILE A 71 -15.42 -9.80 9.72
CA ILE A 71 -15.02 -10.72 8.65
C ILE A 71 -13.53 -10.56 8.33
N LEU A 72 -13.06 -9.32 8.19
CA LEU A 72 -11.66 -9.05 7.88
C LEU A 72 -10.72 -9.52 9.00
N ASN A 73 -11.09 -9.31 10.28
CA ASN A 73 -10.32 -9.83 11.41
C ASN A 73 -10.28 -11.37 11.40
N MET A 74 -11.42 -12.04 11.17
CA MET A 74 -11.49 -13.48 11.08
C MET A 74 -10.56 -14.04 9.98
N ILE A 75 -10.54 -13.41 8.80
CA ILE A 75 -9.63 -13.79 7.71
C ILE A 75 -8.18 -13.62 8.14
N GLN A 76 -7.85 -12.53 8.82
CA GLN A 76 -6.48 -12.28 9.30
C GLN A 76 -6.05 -13.32 10.33
N ASP A 77 -6.91 -13.66 11.28
CA ASP A 77 -6.66 -14.68 12.30
C ASP A 77 -6.49 -16.06 11.66
N LEU A 78 -7.31 -16.40 10.66
CA LEU A 78 -7.20 -17.65 9.91
C LEU A 78 -5.86 -17.73 9.16
N ILE A 79 -5.46 -16.65 8.48
CA ILE A 79 -4.16 -16.60 7.79
C ILE A 79 -3.02 -16.77 8.79
N ALA A 80 -3.07 -16.07 9.93
CA ALA A 80 -2.07 -16.17 10.98
C ALA A 80 -2.01 -17.60 11.56
N PHE A 81 -3.17 -18.21 11.81
CA PHE A 81 -3.28 -19.58 12.29
C PHE A 81 -2.62 -20.57 11.33
N ILE A 82 -2.98 -20.55 10.05
CA ILE A 82 -2.41 -21.47 9.05
C ILE A 82 -0.90 -21.26 8.94
N ARG A 83 -0.45 -20.01 8.81
CA ARG A 83 0.98 -19.67 8.64
C ARG A 83 1.82 -19.93 9.90
N GLY A 84 1.21 -19.97 11.08
CA GLY A 84 1.89 -20.23 12.35
C GLY A 84 2.40 -21.66 12.51
N SER A 85 2.17 -22.56 11.55
CA SER A 85 2.72 -23.92 11.56
C SER A 85 3.10 -24.38 10.15
N SER A 86 4.32 -24.89 10.00
CA SER A 86 4.79 -25.53 8.77
C SER A 86 3.88 -26.69 8.33
N LYS A 87 3.36 -27.47 9.29
CA LYS A 87 2.42 -28.58 9.04
C LYS A 87 1.10 -28.08 8.43
N ARG A 88 0.52 -27.02 9.00
CA ARG A 88 -0.74 -26.44 8.49
C ARG A 88 -0.57 -25.79 7.12
N MET A 89 0.57 -25.15 6.86
CA MET A 89 0.92 -24.64 5.53
C MET A 89 1.08 -25.74 4.48
N ALA A 90 1.64 -26.89 4.85
CA ALA A 90 1.74 -28.05 3.97
C ALA A 90 0.35 -28.57 3.58
N TRP A 91 -0.53 -28.80 4.58
CA TRP A 91 -1.92 -29.18 4.33
C TRP A 91 -2.66 -28.18 3.45
N PHE A 92 -2.50 -26.88 3.70
CA PHE A 92 -3.10 -25.84 2.86
C PHE A 92 -2.63 -25.93 1.41
N SER A 93 -1.36 -26.24 1.17
CA SER A 93 -0.82 -26.38 -0.18
C SER A 93 -1.40 -27.62 -0.88
N GLU A 94 -1.50 -28.73 -0.15
CA GLU A 94 -2.09 -29.99 -0.64
C GLU A 94 -3.56 -29.82 -1.02
N PHE A 95 -4.38 -29.17 -0.18
CA PHE A 95 -5.80 -28.93 -0.48
C PHE A 95 -6.00 -28.03 -1.71
N ASN A 96 -5.15 -27.04 -1.92
CA ASN A 96 -5.24 -26.19 -3.12
C ASN A 96 -4.89 -26.96 -4.40
N GLU A 97 -3.98 -27.93 -4.31
CA GLU A 97 -3.62 -28.78 -5.45
C GLU A 97 -4.73 -29.77 -5.77
N SER A 98 -5.42 -30.33 -4.76
CA SER A 98 -6.54 -31.26 -4.97
C SER A 98 -7.79 -30.61 -5.57
N ASP A 99 -8.07 -29.34 -5.25
CA ASP A 99 -9.24 -28.61 -5.75
C ASP A 99 -9.07 -28.05 -7.18
N GLY A 100 -7.94 -28.31 -7.83
CA GLY A 100 -7.65 -27.79 -9.18
C GLY A 100 -7.56 -26.26 -9.24
N PHE A 101 -7.45 -25.60 -8.09
CA PHE A 101 -7.39 -24.14 -8.00
C PHE A 101 -6.00 -23.66 -8.43
N SER A 102 -5.90 -23.17 -9.67
CA SER A 102 -4.67 -22.60 -10.24
C SER A 102 -4.27 -21.24 -9.65
N GLY A 103 -5.08 -20.69 -8.74
CA GLY A 103 -4.84 -19.43 -8.06
C GLY A 103 -3.82 -19.53 -6.92
N GLY A 104 -2.54 -19.56 -7.29
CA GLY A 104 -1.38 -19.22 -6.45
C GLY A 104 -1.26 -19.89 -5.07
N LYS A 105 -0.25 -20.75 -4.90
CA LYS A 105 0.13 -21.47 -3.64
C LYS A 105 0.45 -20.60 -2.41
N SER A 106 0.23 -19.29 -2.46
CA SER A 106 0.73 -18.34 -1.47
C SER A 106 -0.40 -17.68 -0.70
N LEU A 107 -0.66 -18.18 0.51
CA LEU A 107 -1.50 -17.48 1.49
C LEU A 107 -0.76 -16.24 2.00
N ARG A 108 -1.09 -15.07 1.43
CA ARG A 108 -0.43 -13.81 1.78
C ARG A 108 -1.17 -13.12 2.92
N PRO A 109 -0.48 -12.73 4.01
CA PRO A 109 -1.10 -11.91 5.04
C PRO A 109 -1.44 -10.53 4.48
N PHE A 110 -2.38 -9.85 5.14
CA PHE A 110 -2.58 -8.42 4.92
C PHE A 110 -1.26 -7.70 5.19
N CYS A 111 -0.80 -6.93 4.20
CA CYS A 111 0.48 -6.27 4.27
C CYS A 111 0.24 -4.81 4.68
N PRO A 112 0.79 -4.35 5.83
CA PRO A 112 0.61 -2.98 6.26
C PRO A 112 1.11 -1.97 5.22
N THR A 113 2.18 -2.29 4.49
CA THR A 113 2.78 -1.37 3.53
C THR A 113 2.20 -1.47 2.11
N ARG A 114 1.44 -2.53 1.80
CA ARG A 114 0.83 -2.72 0.48
C ARG A 114 -0.62 -2.24 0.47
N TRP A 115 -1.07 -1.69 -0.64
CA TRP A 115 -2.38 -1.04 -0.76
C TRP A 115 -3.59 -1.97 -0.63
N THR A 116 -3.39 -3.29 -0.70
CA THR A 116 -4.43 -4.29 -0.51
C THR A 116 -4.68 -4.55 0.98
N MET A 117 -5.71 -3.87 1.50
CA MET A 117 -6.31 -4.06 2.83
C MET A 117 -5.38 -3.83 4.02
N ARG A 118 -5.41 -2.59 4.55
CA ARG A 118 -4.80 -2.24 5.83
C ARG A 118 -5.89 -2.21 6.91
N LEU A 119 -5.95 -3.23 7.76
CA LEU A 119 -6.66 -3.15 9.03
C LEU A 119 -5.73 -2.43 10.02
N VAL A 120 -6.24 -1.36 10.64
CA VAL A 120 -5.65 -0.76 11.85
C VAL A 120 -6.76 -0.75 12.87
#